data_AF-A0A2M8AEG1-F1
#
_entry.id   AF-A0A2M8AEG1-F1
#
_cell.length_a   1.000
_cell.length_b   1.000
_cell.length_c   1.000
_cell.angle_alpha   90.00
_cell.angle_beta   90.00
_cell.angle_gamma   90.00
#
_symmetry.space_group_name_H-M   'P 1'
#
loop_
_entity.id
_entity.type
_entity.pdbx_description
1 polymer ?
#
loop_
_entity_poly.entity_id
_entity_poly.type
_entity_poly.pdbx_seq_one_letter_code
_entity_poly.pdbx_strand_id
1 'polypeptide(L)'
;MANIDERLLAGAGADKKRQEEMSRSDQLRQEQMAAKDRERQGEVGQVDGQSGSFRERWRAAKRAMDLKQKAKDKLEEKVTAPARAGTSRALQWAWRSLFTVIGFIPGLIWINIHVLLKMIFGEKLFCKLGDEWIPKQVSAAGGEAGKMASRSIGIVEVMGLVFLDLMALLLILIALAVIFMLIDLTTGWFGWIVDLVT
;
A
#
# COMPACT_ATOMS: atom_id res chain seq x y z
N MET A 1 -40.38 -51.05 11.44
CA MET A 1 -40.10 -49.81 10.71
C MET A 1 -39.82 -48.74 11.75
N ALA A 2 -38.55 -48.40 11.98
CA ALA A 2 -38.17 -47.41 12.99
C ALA A 2 -38.35 -46.00 12.40
N ASN A 3 -39.06 -45.15 13.15
CA ASN A 3 -39.49 -43.81 12.73
C ASN A 3 -38.30 -42.87 12.56
N ILE A 4 -38.26 -42.19 11.41
CA ILE A 4 -37.23 -41.21 11.04
C ILE A 4 -37.23 -40.02 12.03
N ASP A 5 -38.37 -39.72 12.65
CA ASP A 5 -38.53 -38.66 13.64
C ASP A 5 -37.70 -38.89 14.93
N GLU A 6 -37.50 -40.15 15.33
CA GLU A 6 -36.76 -40.48 16.56
C GLU A 6 -35.25 -40.22 16.38
N ARG A 7 -34.73 -40.36 15.15
CA ARG A 7 -33.34 -40.04 14.81
C ARG A 7 -33.07 -38.54 14.69
N LEU A 8 -34.05 -37.75 14.24
CA LEU A 8 -33.93 -36.29 14.17
C LEU A 8 -33.95 -35.64 15.56
N LEU A 9 -34.79 -36.14 16.47
CA LEU A 9 -34.83 -35.68 17.87
C LEU A 9 -33.56 -36.04 18.65
N ALA A 10 -32.96 -37.20 18.38
CA ALA A 10 -31.68 -37.59 18.99
C ALA A 10 -30.49 -36.72 18.50
N GLY A 11 -30.49 -36.30 17.24
CA GLY A 11 -29.46 -35.42 16.67
C GLY A 11 -29.48 -34.00 17.25
N ALA A 12 -30.68 -33.41 17.39
CA ALA A 12 -30.85 -32.07 17.93
C ALA A 12 -30.40 -31.96 19.41
N GLY A 13 -30.53 -33.04 20.19
CA GLY A 13 -30.05 -33.09 21.57
C GLY A 13 -28.51 -33.11 21.69
N ALA A 14 -27.81 -33.71 20.73
CA ALA A 14 -26.35 -33.78 20.73
C ALA A 14 -25.70 -32.43 20.40
N ASP A 15 -26.27 -31.67 19.46
CA ASP A 15 -25.76 -30.35 19.10
C ASP A 15 -25.96 -29.33 20.23
N LYS A 16 -27.09 -29.40 20.93
CA LYS A 16 -27.35 -28.53 22.09
C LYS A 16 -26.36 -28.78 23.23
N LYS A 17 -26.03 -30.04 23.50
CA LYS A 17 -25.00 -30.40 24.51
C LYS A 17 -23.61 -29.89 24.13
N ARG A 18 -23.21 -29.99 22.86
CA ARG A 18 -21.93 -29.44 22.39
C ARG A 18 -21.85 -27.93 22.52
N GLN A 19 -22.96 -27.23 22.28
CA GLN A 19 -23.03 -25.77 22.39
C GLN A 19 -22.96 -25.30 23.85
N GLU A 20 -23.54 -26.06 24.78
CA GLU A 20 -23.44 -25.83 26.22
C GLU A 20 -22.04 -26.12 26.78
N GLU A 21 -21.34 -27.15 26.25
CA GLU A 21 -19.96 -27.45 26.65
C GLU A 21 -18.97 -26.39 26.17
N MET A 22 -19.14 -25.89 24.94
CA MET A 22 -18.29 -24.84 24.37
C MET A 22 -18.43 -23.52 25.13
N SER A 23 -19.66 -23.12 25.46
CA SER A 23 -19.92 -21.90 26.23
C SER A 23 -19.39 -21.98 27.68
N ARG A 24 -19.44 -23.15 28.33
CA ARG A 24 -18.79 -23.37 29.63
C ARG A 24 -17.27 -23.31 29.54
N SER A 25 -16.67 -23.90 28.51
CA SER A 25 -15.21 -23.84 28.30
C SER A 25 -14.71 -22.41 28.10
N ASP A 26 -15.46 -21.60 27.36
CA ASP A 26 -15.10 -20.19 27.12
C ASP A 26 -15.26 -19.34 28.40
N GLN A 27 -16.30 -19.58 29.20
CA GLN A 27 -16.46 -18.93 30.51
C GLN A 27 -15.31 -19.28 31.45
N LEU A 28 -14.91 -20.55 31.54
CA LEU A 28 -13.77 -20.98 32.37
C LEU A 28 -12.45 -20.35 31.92
N ARG A 29 -12.22 -20.22 30.61
CA ARG A 29 -11.05 -19.50 30.07
C ARG A 29 -11.08 -18.02 30.40
N GLN A 30 -12.25 -17.40 30.36
CA GLN A 30 -12.42 -15.99 30.66
C GLN A 30 -12.21 -15.70 32.15
N GLU A 31 -12.71 -16.56 33.04
CA GLU A 31 -12.45 -16.50 34.48
C GLU A 31 -10.98 -16.74 34.82
N GLN A 32 -10.31 -17.70 34.17
CA GLN A 32 -8.87 -17.93 34.38
C GLN A 32 -8.02 -16.74 33.89
N MET A 33 -8.38 -16.10 32.77
CA MET A 33 -7.70 -14.89 32.32
C MET A 33 -7.94 -13.70 33.27
N ALA A 34 -9.18 -13.53 33.74
CA ALA A 34 -9.50 -12.48 34.72
C ALA A 34 -8.81 -12.70 36.08
N ALA A 35 -8.72 -13.95 36.56
CA ALA A 35 -8.00 -14.29 37.78
C ALA A 35 -6.49 -14.02 37.65
N LYS A 36 -5.91 -14.37 36.50
CA LYS A 36 -4.48 -14.12 36.21
C LYS A 36 -4.14 -12.64 36.07
N ASP A 37 -5.06 -11.83 35.54
CA ASP A 37 -4.91 -10.38 35.52
C ASP A 37 -5.08 -9.75 36.92
N ARG A 38 -5.92 -10.35 37.78
CA ARG A 38 -6.04 -9.93 39.19
C ARG A 38 -4.78 -10.24 40.01
N GLU A 39 -4.15 -11.39 39.81
CA GLU A 39 -2.83 -11.68 40.41
C GLU A 39 -1.77 -10.68 39.95
N ARG A 40 -1.75 -10.33 38.66
CA ARG A 40 -0.80 -9.33 38.13
C ARG A 40 -1.05 -7.91 38.64
N GLN A 41 -2.28 -7.56 39.03
CA GLN A 41 -2.57 -6.26 39.63
C GLN A 41 -2.34 -6.26 41.16
N GLY A 42 -2.39 -7.41 41.83
CA GLY A 42 -2.07 -7.55 43.26
C GLY A 42 -0.59 -7.41 43.61
N GLU A 43 0.33 -7.66 42.64
CA GLU A 43 1.78 -7.49 42.81
C GLU A 43 2.31 -6.10 42.40
N VAL A 44 1.45 -5.12 42.09
CA VAL A 44 1.86 -3.72 41.80
C VAL A 44 1.50 -2.81 42.97
N GLY A 45 1.75 -3.30 44.19
CA GLY A 45 1.29 -2.70 45.44
C GLY A 45 2.38 -2.36 46.45
N GLN A 46 3.66 -2.28 46.08
CA GLN A 46 4.67 -1.58 46.88
C GLN A 46 5.93 -1.31 46.05
N VAL A 47 5.96 -0.20 45.31
CA VAL A 47 7.23 0.36 44.83
C VAL A 47 7.77 1.21 45.97
N ASP A 48 8.54 0.54 46.82
CA ASP A 48 9.36 1.16 47.86
C ASP A 48 10.25 2.25 47.28
N GLY A 49 10.50 3.25 48.13
CA GLY A 49 11.27 4.42 47.83
C GLY A 49 12.69 4.13 47.29
N GLN A 50 13.01 4.84 46.22
CA GLN A 50 14.14 5.78 46.26
C GLN A 50 15.53 5.18 46.56
N SER A 51 16.08 4.37 45.65
CA SER A 51 17.55 4.30 45.45
C SER A 51 17.98 3.63 44.13
N GLY A 52 17.15 3.68 43.08
CA GLY A 52 17.59 3.30 41.74
C GLY A 52 18.68 4.25 41.24
N SER A 53 19.87 3.71 40.97
CA SER A 53 21.03 4.41 40.40
C SER A 53 20.60 5.34 39.25
N PHE A 54 21.22 6.53 39.13
CA PHE A 54 20.98 7.43 37.99
C PHE A 54 21.04 6.71 36.63
N ARG A 55 21.84 5.65 36.51
CA ARG A 55 21.93 4.80 35.32
C ARG A 55 20.67 3.99 35.03
N GLU A 56 19.96 3.52 36.04
CA GLU A 56 18.69 2.78 35.88
C GLU A 56 17.56 3.71 35.47
N ARG A 57 17.48 4.90 36.08
CA ARG A 57 16.53 5.95 35.67
C ARG A 57 16.75 6.36 34.21
N TRP A 58 18.00 6.52 33.78
CA TRP A 58 18.31 6.81 32.37
C TRP A 58 17.90 5.66 31.45
N ARG A 59 18.25 4.41 31.77
CA ARG A 59 17.84 3.25 30.93
C ARG A 59 16.31 3.14 30.82
N ALA A 60 15.58 3.37 31.92
CA ALA A 60 14.12 3.39 31.91
C ALA A 60 13.57 4.54 31.04
N ALA A 61 14.11 5.75 31.18
CA ALA A 61 13.74 6.90 30.35
C ALA A 61 14.04 6.68 28.86
N LYS A 62 15.19 6.06 28.52
CA LYS A 62 15.56 5.73 27.14
C LYS A 62 14.62 4.68 26.54
N ARG A 63 14.26 3.65 27.29
CA ARG A 63 13.25 2.65 26.86
C ARG A 63 11.88 3.29 26.65
N ALA A 64 11.47 4.22 27.53
CA ALA A 64 10.21 4.94 27.38
C ALA A 64 10.21 5.86 26.14
N MET A 65 11.34 6.51 25.83
CA MET A 65 11.49 7.25 24.57
C MET A 65 11.45 6.34 23.35
N ASP A 66 12.20 5.22 23.35
CA ASP A 66 12.16 4.24 22.25
C ASP A 66 10.75 3.67 22.04
N LEU A 67 10.00 3.41 23.13
CA LEU A 67 8.61 2.96 23.06
C LEU A 67 7.68 4.03 22.47
N LYS A 68 7.82 5.29 22.90
CA LYS A 68 7.05 6.41 22.33
C LYS A 68 7.40 6.65 20.87
N GLN A 69 8.67 6.51 20.50
CA GLN A 69 9.13 6.67 19.12
C GLN A 69 8.61 5.54 18.25
N LYS A 70 8.73 4.27 18.68
CA LYS A 70 8.11 3.13 18.01
C LYS A 70 6.59 3.23 17.91
N ALA A 71 5.92 3.79 18.91
CA ALA A 71 4.47 4.01 18.86
C ALA A 71 4.09 5.10 17.85
N LYS A 72 4.85 6.20 17.78
CA LYS A 72 4.70 7.23 16.75
C LYS A 72 4.98 6.67 15.35
N ASP A 73 6.05 5.91 15.18
CA ASP A 73 6.41 5.27 13.91
C ASP A 73 5.32 4.30 13.46
N LYS A 74 4.76 3.49 14.38
CA LYS A 74 3.62 2.60 14.08
C LYS A 74 2.34 3.37 13.75
N LEU A 75 2.12 4.54 14.35
CA LEU A 75 0.95 5.37 14.06
C LEU A 75 1.10 6.04 12.69
N GLU A 76 2.27 6.60 12.40
CA GLU A 76 2.62 7.14 11.08
C GLU A 76 2.53 6.06 10.02
N GLU A 77 3.05 4.86 10.28
CA GLU A 77 2.97 3.71 9.37
C GLU A 77 1.51 3.31 9.12
N LYS A 78 0.65 3.27 10.15
CA LYS A 78 -0.78 2.96 9.97
C LYS A 78 -1.55 3.99 9.15
N VAL A 79 -1.18 5.27 9.24
CA VAL A 79 -1.83 6.35 8.48
C VAL A 79 -1.28 6.42 7.05
N THR A 80 0.01 6.18 6.87
CA THR A 80 0.68 6.27 5.56
C THR A 80 0.56 5.01 4.73
N ALA A 81 0.45 3.82 5.35
CA ALA A 81 0.26 2.55 4.65
C ALA A 81 -0.95 2.50 3.71
N PRO A 82 -2.17 2.94 4.09
CA PRO A 82 -3.31 2.92 3.18
C PRO A 82 -3.14 3.92 2.03
N ALA A 83 -2.58 5.10 2.29
CA ALA A 83 -2.27 6.08 1.25
C ALA A 83 -1.26 5.52 0.24
N ARG A 84 -0.19 4.89 0.74
CA ARG A 84 0.83 4.22 -0.07
C ARG A 84 0.27 3.04 -0.87
N ALA A 85 -0.65 2.27 -0.30
CA ALA A 85 -1.35 1.20 -1.01
C ALA A 85 -2.28 1.74 -2.11
N GLY A 86 -2.93 2.88 -1.88
CA GLY A 86 -3.74 3.56 -2.89
C GLY A 86 -2.90 4.08 -4.05
N THR A 87 -1.82 4.80 -3.75
CA THR A 87 -0.93 5.38 -4.78
C THR A 87 -0.22 4.30 -5.59
N SER A 88 0.19 3.18 -4.98
CA SER A 88 0.76 2.04 -5.71
C SER A 88 -0.23 1.36 -6.67
N ARG A 89 -1.50 1.19 -6.28
CA ARG A 89 -2.53 0.66 -7.19
C ARG A 89 -2.82 1.61 -8.35
N ALA A 90 -2.90 2.90 -8.08
CA ALA A 90 -3.08 3.91 -9.12
C ALA A 90 -1.90 3.90 -10.11
N LEU A 91 -0.68 3.77 -9.60
CA LEU A 91 0.53 3.67 -10.42
C LEU A 91 0.53 2.39 -11.29
N GLN A 92 0.17 1.23 -10.73
CA GLN A 92 0.00 0.00 -11.52
C GLN A 92 -1.06 0.16 -12.62
N TRP A 93 -2.16 0.85 -12.33
CA TRP A 93 -3.20 1.08 -13.32
C TRP A 93 -2.73 2.01 -14.43
N ALA A 94 -1.98 3.06 -14.09
CA ALA A 94 -1.38 3.96 -15.08
C ALA A 94 -0.36 3.24 -15.97
N TRP A 95 0.50 2.37 -15.41
CA TRP A 95 1.38 1.52 -16.19
C TRP A 95 0.60 0.61 -17.16
N ARG A 96 -0.53 0.05 -16.73
CA ARG A 96 -1.39 -0.76 -17.60
C ARG A 96 -2.08 0.07 -18.69
N SER A 97 -2.48 1.30 -18.38
CA SER A 97 -3.14 2.18 -19.35
C SER A 97 -2.19 2.62 -20.47
N LEU A 98 -0.86 2.62 -20.23
CA LEU A 98 0.13 2.89 -21.28
C LEU A 98 0.03 1.95 -22.48
N PHE A 99 -0.45 0.71 -22.29
CA PHE A 99 -0.61 -0.25 -23.39
C PHE A 99 -1.86 0.02 -24.25
N THR A 100 -2.68 1.00 -23.88
CA THR A 100 -3.88 1.37 -24.64
C THR A 100 -3.65 2.71 -25.33
N VAL A 101 -4.07 2.84 -26.59
CA VAL A 101 -3.88 4.07 -27.39
C VAL A 101 -4.53 5.28 -26.70
N ILE A 102 -5.73 5.10 -26.13
CA ILE A 102 -6.48 6.14 -25.41
C ILE A 102 -5.82 6.46 -24.06
N GLY A 103 -5.24 5.46 -23.40
CA GLY A 103 -4.66 5.59 -22.06
C GLY A 103 -3.18 5.97 -22.03
N PHE A 104 -2.50 6.02 -23.16
CA PHE A 104 -1.06 6.29 -23.25
C PHE A 104 -0.69 7.67 -22.70
N ILE A 105 -1.26 8.73 -23.29
CA ILE A 105 -1.01 10.13 -22.87
C ILE A 105 -1.43 10.37 -21.39
N PRO A 106 -2.66 10.06 -20.96
CA PRO A 106 -3.07 10.32 -19.58
C PRO A 106 -2.32 9.44 -18.57
N GLY A 107 -1.97 8.20 -18.93
CA GLY A 107 -1.14 7.33 -18.10
C GLY A 107 0.24 7.91 -17.85
N LEU A 108 0.89 8.42 -18.90
CA LEU A 108 2.18 9.10 -18.83
C LEU A 108 2.14 10.37 -17.97
N ILE A 109 1.09 11.19 -18.14
CA ILE A 109 0.89 12.39 -17.31
C ILE A 109 0.74 12.01 -15.83
N TRP A 110 -0.07 10.99 -15.52
CA TRP A 110 -0.24 10.53 -14.14
C TRP A 110 1.08 10.02 -13.54
N ILE A 111 1.84 9.22 -14.28
CA ILE A 111 3.13 8.70 -13.83
C ILE A 111 4.10 9.86 -13.53
N ASN A 112 4.16 10.88 -14.39
CA ASN A 112 4.96 12.09 -14.16
C ASN A 112 4.50 12.88 -12.92
N ILE A 113 3.18 13.06 -12.74
CA ILE A 113 2.62 13.69 -11.54
C ILE A 113 2.97 12.87 -10.29
N HIS A 114 2.91 11.55 -10.34
CA HIS A 114 3.29 10.69 -9.21
C HIS A 114 4.77 10.86 -8.83
N VAL A 115 5.66 10.95 -9.82
CA VAL A 115 7.09 11.24 -9.58
C VAL A 115 7.27 12.62 -8.92
N LEU A 116 6.57 13.64 -9.42
CA LEU A 116 6.61 14.99 -8.85
C LEU A 116 6.07 15.03 -7.42
N LEU A 117 4.93 14.38 -7.17
CA LEU A 117 4.33 14.29 -5.84
C LEU A 117 5.21 13.52 -4.86
N LYS A 118 5.89 12.46 -5.32
CA LYS A 118 6.90 11.76 -4.53
C LYS A 118 8.07 12.69 -4.15
N MET A 119 8.49 13.58 -5.05
CA MET A 119 9.55 14.56 -4.75
C MET A 119 9.10 15.60 -3.70
N ILE A 120 7.83 16.03 -3.75
CA ILE A 120 7.28 17.05 -2.84
C ILE A 120 6.90 16.47 -1.47
N PHE A 121 6.14 15.36 -1.46
CA PHE A 121 5.58 14.76 -0.25
C PHE A 121 6.43 13.61 0.33
N GLY A 122 7.48 13.22 -0.39
CA GLY A 122 8.42 12.18 0.01
C GLY A 122 7.91 10.76 -0.15
N GLU A 123 8.77 9.80 0.22
CA GLU A 123 8.54 8.35 0.10
C GLU A 123 7.51 7.81 1.11
N LYS A 124 7.00 8.66 2.02
CA LYS A 124 6.02 8.27 3.03
C LYS A 124 4.62 8.09 2.43
N LEU A 125 4.21 8.96 1.51
CA LEU A 125 2.87 8.92 0.89
C LEU A 125 2.87 8.25 -0.49
N PHE A 126 4.00 8.34 -1.20
CA PHE A 126 4.13 7.82 -2.56
C PHE A 126 5.17 6.70 -2.59
N CYS A 127 4.78 5.55 -3.15
CA CYS A 127 5.73 4.48 -3.44
C CYS A 127 6.82 4.96 -4.41
N LYS A 128 8.02 4.36 -4.27
CA LYS A 128 9.00 4.41 -5.37
C LYS A 128 8.38 3.73 -6.58
N LEU A 129 8.76 4.22 -7.76
CA LEU A 129 8.51 3.46 -8.97
C LEU A 129 9.16 2.08 -8.78
N GLY A 130 8.45 1.04 -9.22
CA GLY A 130 8.95 -0.33 -9.22
C GLY A 130 8.71 -1.11 -7.96
N ASP A 131 8.56 -0.42 -6.82
CA ASP A 131 8.13 -1.07 -5.58
C ASP A 131 6.76 -1.74 -5.74
N GLU A 132 5.93 -1.27 -6.67
CA GLU A 132 4.64 -1.88 -6.98
C GLU A 132 4.74 -3.25 -7.65
N TRP A 133 5.88 -3.59 -8.28
CA TRP A 133 6.10 -4.88 -8.93
C TRP A 133 6.87 -5.86 -8.05
N ILE A 134 7.48 -5.39 -6.97
CA ILE A 134 8.24 -6.23 -6.05
C ILE A 134 7.26 -6.91 -5.07
N PRO A 135 7.19 -8.25 -5.04
CA PRO A 135 6.36 -8.95 -4.08
C PRO A 135 6.82 -8.64 -2.65
N LYS A 136 5.86 -8.39 -1.75
CA LYS A 136 6.13 -7.97 -0.36
C LYS A 136 7.08 -8.91 0.38
N GLN A 137 7.13 -10.20 0.01
CA GLN A 137 8.07 -11.16 0.58
C GLN A 137 9.54 -10.81 0.29
N VAL A 138 9.84 -10.28 -0.89
CA VAL A 138 11.21 -9.91 -1.31
C VAL A 138 11.62 -8.59 -0.69
N SER A 139 10.69 -7.64 -0.55
CA SER A 139 10.94 -6.38 0.18
C SER A 139 11.17 -6.62 1.67
N ALA A 140 10.52 -7.62 2.27
CA ALA A 140 10.67 -7.95 3.70
C ALA A 140 11.98 -8.70 4.02
N ALA A 141 12.62 -9.30 3.02
CA ALA A 141 13.85 -10.08 3.20
C ALA A 141 15.08 -9.23 3.60
N GLY A 142 14.99 -7.89 3.58
CA GLY A 142 15.81 -6.97 4.38
C GLY A 142 17.34 -6.93 4.16
N GLY A 143 17.90 -7.79 3.32
CA GLY A 143 19.35 -7.89 3.07
C GLY A 143 19.89 -6.82 2.12
N GLU A 144 21.22 -6.70 2.06
CA GLU A 144 21.91 -5.82 1.08
C GLU A 144 21.52 -6.12 -0.36
N ALA A 145 21.29 -7.41 -0.69
CA ALA A 145 20.82 -7.83 -2.00
C ALA A 145 19.45 -7.21 -2.37
N GLY A 146 18.51 -7.12 -1.42
CA GLY A 146 17.20 -6.49 -1.63
C GLY A 146 17.28 -4.97 -1.80
N LYS A 147 18.26 -4.33 -1.14
CA LYS A 147 18.53 -2.89 -1.30
C LYS A 147 19.20 -2.56 -2.64
N MET A 148 20.08 -3.43 -3.14
CA MET A 148 20.66 -3.27 -4.47
C MET A 148 19.62 -3.51 -5.57
N ALA A 149 18.83 -4.58 -5.46
CA ALA A 149 17.77 -4.87 -6.43
C ALA A 149 16.76 -3.72 -6.56
N SER A 150 16.30 -3.15 -5.43
CA SER A 150 15.37 -2.00 -5.45
C SER A 150 15.99 -0.73 -6.06
N ARG A 151 17.28 -0.47 -5.86
CA ARG A 151 17.98 0.67 -6.51
C ARG A 151 18.13 0.46 -8.01
N SER A 152 18.54 -0.72 -8.45
CA SER A 152 18.71 -1.03 -9.86
C SER A 152 17.39 -0.95 -10.62
N ILE A 153 16.31 -1.49 -10.06
CA ILE A 153 14.96 -1.40 -10.63
C ILE A 153 14.55 0.07 -10.78
N GLY A 154 14.73 0.89 -9.73
CA GLY A 154 14.37 2.30 -9.79
C GLY A 154 15.15 3.10 -10.85
N ILE A 155 16.42 2.78 -11.10
CA ILE A 155 17.22 3.44 -12.17
C ILE A 155 16.70 3.05 -13.55
N VAL A 156 16.42 1.77 -13.78
CA VAL A 156 15.90 1.27 -15.06
C VAL A 156 14.55 1.91 -15.38
N GLU A 157 13.70 2.09 -14.38
CA GLU A 157 12.40 2.72 -14.57
C GLU A 157 12.48 4.20 -14.86
N VAL A 158 13.39 4.93 -14.23
CA VAL A 158 13.59 6.36 -14.55
C VAL A 158 14.10 6.51 -16.00
N MET A 159 15.04 5.65 -16.43
CA MET A 159 15.46 5.63 -17.85
C MET A 159 14.30 5.27 -18.79
N GLY A 160 13.49 4.28 -18.42
CA GLY A 160 12.30 3.89 -19.18
C GLY A 160 11.29 5.03 -19.28
N LEU A 161 11.07 5.78 -18.20
CA LEU A 161 10.22 6.97 -18.18
C LEU A 161 10.70 8.03 -19.16
N VAL A 162 11.99 8.38 -19.09
CA VAL A 162 12.58 9.40 -19.96
C VAL A 162 12.43 8.97 -21.42
N PHE A 163 12.64 7.70 -21.72
CA PHE A 163 12.42 7.17 -23.07
C PHE A 163 10.96 7.25 -23.51
N LEU A 164 10.01 6.89 -22.62
CA LEU A 164 8.57 7.02 -22.87
C LEU A 164 8.14 8.47 -23.08
N ASP A 165 8.68 9.42 -22.32
CA ASP A 165 8.43 10.85 -22.47
C ASP A 165 8.95 11.37 -23.82
N LEU A 166 10.14 10.93 -24.26
CA LEU A 166 10.67 11.27 -25.58
C LEU A 166 9.79 10.72 -26.72
N MET A 167 9.29 9.48 -26.57
CA MET A 167 8.34 8.91 -27.52
C MET A 167 7.01 9.70 -27.55
N ALA A 168 6.50 10.08 -26.38
CA ALA A 168 5.28 10.89 -26.29
C ALA A 168 5.47 12.27 -26.93
N LEU A 169 6.60 12.93 -26.69
CA LEU A 169 6.96 14.19 -27.32
C LEU A 169 6.99 14.05 -28.86
N LEU A 170 7.63 12.99 -29.36
CA LEU A 170 7.68 12.71 -30.81
C LEU A 170 6.28 12.53 -31.40
N LEU A 171 5.40 11.78 -30.73
CA LEU A 171 4.01 11.59 -31.16
C LEU A 171 3.22 12.91 -31.19
N ILE A 172 3.42 13.78 -30.19
CA ILE A 172 2.82 15.12 -30.15
C ILE A 172 3.32 15.97 -31.33
N LEU A 173 4.62 15.94 -31.62
CA LEU A 173 5.19 16.67 -32.76
C LEU A 173 4.65 16.17 -34.10
N ILE A 174 4.50 14.85 -34.28
CA ILE A 174 3.87 14.26 -35.47
C ILE A 174 2.41 14.72 -35.59
N ALA A 175 1.64 14.67 -34.50
CA ALA A 175 0.25 15.11 -34.51
C ALA A 175 0.12 16.60 -34.86
N LEU A 176 0.98 17.45 -34.29
CA LEU A 176 1.03 18.88 -34.63
C LEU A 176 1.43 19.11 -36.08
N ALA A 177 2.44 18.40 -36.58
CA ALA A 177 2.85 18.48 -37.98
C ALA A 177 1.69 18.11 -38.94
N VAL A 178 0.92 17.07 -38.63
CA VAL A 178 -0.29 16.71 -39.40
C VAL A 178 -1.34 17.82 -39.33
N ILE A 179 -1.59 18.41 -38.16
CA ILE A 179 -2.54 19.52 -38.02
C ILE A 179 -2.09 20.73 -38.85
N PHE A 180 -0.81 21.11 -38.78
CA PHE A 180 -0.27 22.19 -39.60
C PHE A 180 -0.36 21.89 -41.10
N MET A 181 -0.09 20.65 -41.51
CA MET A 181 -0.26 20.22 -42.90
C MET A 181 -1.72 20.34 -43.36
N LEU A 182 -2.69 19.97 -42.52
CA LEU A 182 -4.12 20.11 -42.85
C LEU A 182 -4.54 21.58 -42.95
N ILE A 183 -4.06 22.43 -42.05
CA ILE A 183 -4.31 23.87 -42.10
C ILE A 183 -3.73 24.43 -43.40
N ASP A 184 -2.47 24.13 -43.72
CA ASP A 184 -1.81 24.60 -44.94
C ASP A 184 -2.51 24.09 -46.23
N LEU A 185 -3.06 22.87 -46.20
CA LEU A 185 -3.88 22.36 -47.31
C LEU A 185 -5.16 23.18 -47.52
N THR A 186 -5.78 23.67 -46.44
CA THR A 186 -7.06 24.43 -46.49
C THR A 186 -6.89 25.93 -46.67
N THR A 187 -5.85 26.54 -46.09
CA THR A 187 -5.65 28.00 -46.04
C THR A 187 -4.36 28.47 -46.70
N GLY A 188 -3.45 27.55 -47.03
CA GLY A 188 -2.14 27.85 -47.58
C GLY A 188 -2.12 27.89 -49.10
N TRP A 189 -0.91 27.78 -49.67
CA TRP A 189 -0.68 27.88 -51.12
C TRP A 189 -1.46 26.83 -51.91
N PHE A 190 -1.89 25.71 -51.32
CA PHE A 190 -2.68 24.68 -52.00
C PHE A 190 -4.20 24.82 -51.85
N GLY A 191 -4.69 25.83 -51.12
CA GLY A 191 -6.13 26.07 -50.94
C GLY A 191 -6.88 26.25 -52.26
N TRP A 192 -6.24 26.88 -53.27
CA TRP A 192 -6.84 27.04 -54.59
C TRP A 192 -7.09 25.72 -55.33
N ILE A 193 -6.38 24.62 -55.01
CA ILE A 193 -6.63 23.31 -55.63
C ILE A 193 -7.92 22.69 -55.07
N VAL A 194 -8.19 22.90 -53.77
CA VAL A 194 -9.44 22.45 -53.16
C VAL A 194 -10.60 23.25 -53.75
N ASP A 195 -10.47 24.57 -53.87
CA ASP A 195 -11.44 25.46 -54.53
C ASP A 195 -11.63 25.19 -56.04
N LEU A 196 -10.70 24.49 -56.69
CA LEU A 196 -10.81 24.11 -58.11
C LEU A 196 -11.62 22.83 -58.32
N VAL A 197 -11.74 21.99 -57.29
CA VAL A 197 -12.34 20.65 -57.36
C VAL A 197 -13.75 20.60 -56.75
N THR A 198 -14.06 21.51 -55.81
CA THR A 198 -15.44 21.77 -55.32
C THR A 198 -16.11 22.91 -56.06
#